data_AF-A0A1W9WHV0-F1
#
_entry.id   AF-A0A1W9WHV0-F1
#
_cell.length_a   1.000
_cell.length_b   1.000
_cell.length_c   1.000
_cell.angle_alpha   90.00
_cell.angle_beta   90.00
_cell.angle_gamma   90.00
#
_symmetry.space_group_name_H-M   'P 1'
#
loop_
_entity.id
_entity.type
_entity.pdbx_description
1 polymer ?
#
loop_
_entity_poly.entity_id
_entity_poly.type
_entity_poly.pdbx_seq_one_letter_code
_entity_poly.pdbx_strand_id
1 'polypeptide(L)'
;MFEQGVIRPPSEADSLLVRVTRNCPWNRCLFCPAYKGTTFSRRSVAEIKEDIDEMVRHHGGNGSRVTTAFFQDADSLILPIEELLEILKYLRKSFPSLTRITSYAR
;
A
#
# COMPACT_ATOMS: atom_id res chain seq x y z
N MET A 1 -7.43 0.63 13.49
CA MET A 1 -7.64 -0.34 12.39
C MET A 1 -7.20 0.32 11.09
N PHE A 2 -6.38 -0.33 10.27
CA PHE A 2 -5.89 0.20 8.99
C PHE A 2 -6.57 -0.47 7.78
N GLU A 3 -6.66 0.24 6.66
CA GLU A 3 -7.35 -0.23 5.46
C GLU A 3 -6.47 -1.19 4.64
N GLN A 4 -7.01 -2.35 4.26
CA GLN A 4 -6.34 -3.35 3.41
C GLN A 4 -7.15 -3.66 2.15
N GLY A 5 -6.44 -3.86 1.03
CA GLY A 5 -7.03 -4.25 -0.25
C GLY A 5 -7.41 -5.73 -0.31
N VAL A 6 -8.18 -6.10 -1.34
CA VAL A 6 -8.71 -7.46 -1.53
C VAL A 6 -7.67 -8.45 -2.06
N ILE A 7 -6.55 -7.97 -2.61
CA ILE A 7 -5.50 -8.80 -3.19
C ILE A 7 -4.33 -8.90 -2.21
N ARG A 8 -3.97 -10.15 -1.86
CA ARG A 8 -2.75 -10.49 -1.12
C ARG A 8 -1.90 -11.47 -1.94
N PRO A 9 -0.93 -10.96 -2.73
CA PRO A 9 -0.11 -11.80 -3.60
C PRO A 9 0.74 -12.78 -2.77
N PRO A 10 0.83 -14.07 -3.15
CA PRO A 10 1.68 -15.03 -2.44
C PRO A 10 3.15 -14.62 -2.36
N SER A 11 3.66 -13.91 -3.37
CA SER A 11 5.04 -13.37 -3.39
C SER A 11 5.28 -12.24 -2.39
N GLU A 12 4.21 -11.66 -1.85
CA GLU A 12 4.21 -10.56 -0.88
C GLU A 12 3.65 -11.01 0.48
N ALA A 13 3.66 -12.32 0.77
CA ALA A 13 3.04 -12.88 1.97
C ALA A 13 3.60 -12.30 3.28
N ASP A 14 4.90 -12.00 3.30
CA ASP A 14 5.63 -11.41 4.43
C ASP A 14 5.71 -9.87 4.39
N SER A 15 5.21 -9.25 3.31
CA SER A 15 5.26 -7.80 3.15
C SER A 15 4.18 -7.11 3.95
N LEU A 16 4.52 -5.93 4.49
CA LEU A 16 3.51 -5.01 4.99
C LEU A 16 2.62 -4.54 3.84
N LEU A 17 1.32 -4.78 3.96
CA LEU A 17 0.34 -4.47 2.93
C LEU A 17 -0.18 -3.04 3.13
N VAL A 18 0.36 -2.10 2.34
CA VAL A 18 0.05 -0.68 2.47
C VAL A 18 -0.87 -0.27 1.32
N ARG A 19 -2.12 0.04 1.62
CA ARG A 19 -3.09 0.47 0.61
C ARG A 19 -2.94 1.96 0.33
N VAL A 20 -2.39 2.34 -0.82
CA VAL A 20 -2.16 3.75 -1.17
C VAL A 20 -3.17 4.31 -2.18
N THR A 21 -3.78 3.44 -2.97
CA THR A 21 -4.95 3.73 -3.79
C THR A 21 -6.07 2.76 -3.44
N ARG A 22 -7.30 3.06 -3.89
CA ARG A 22 -8.44 2.15 -3.77
C ARG A 22 -8.80 1.63 -5.15
N ASN A 23 -8.74 0.31 -5.28
CA ASN A 23 -9.20 -0.48 -6.41
C ASN A 23 -8.33 -0.40 -7.68
N CYS A 24 -8.92 -0.15 -8.85
CA CYS A 24 -8.18 -0.15 -10.12
C CYS A 24 -8.66 0.98 -11.05
N PRO A 25 -7.78 1.89 -11.50
CA PRO A 25 -8.17 2.96 -12.42
C PRO A 25 -8.51 2.42 -13.82
N TRP A 26 -7.96 1.27 -14.20
CA TRP A 26 -8.24 0.65 -15.50
C TRP A 26 -9.58 -0.10 -15.54
N ASN A 27 -9.82 -0.96 -14.55
CA ASN A 27 -11.00 -1.82 -14.30
C ASN A 27 -11.64 -2.56 -15.52
N ARG A 28 -10.96 -2.65 -16.67
CA ARG A 28 -11.48 -3.25 -17.91
C ARG A 28 -10.88 -4.61 -18.27
N CYS A 29 -10.02 -5.18 -17.42
CA CYS A 29 -9.46 -6.51 -17.65
C CYS A 29 -10.57 -7.57 -17.68
N LEU A 30 -10.49 -8.52 -18.62
CA LEU A 30 -11.46 -9.62 -18.74
C LEU A 30 -11.31 -10.65 -17.61
N PHE A 31 -10.07 -10.87 -17.16
CA PHE A 31 -9.74 -11.93 -16.20
C PHE A 31 -9.79 -11.49 -14.73
N CYS A 32 -9.89 -10.19 -14.44
CA CYS A 32 -9.79 -9.69 -13.07
C CYS A 32 -11.20 -9.41 -12.50
N PRO A 33 -11.72 -10.27 -11.60
CA PRO A 33 -13.01 -10.02 -10.94
C PRO A 33 -12.89 -9.04 -9.76
N ALA A 34 -11.69 -8.90 -9.17
CA ALA A 34 -11.48 -8.27 -7.86
C ALA A 34 -12.02 -6.83 -7.72
N TYR A 35 -11.97 -6.05 -8.79
CA TYR A 35 -12.35 -4.63 -8.77
C TYR A 35 -13.63 -4.32 -9.55
N LYS A 36 -14.32 -5.33 -10.09
CA LYS A 36 -15.54 -5.13 -10.88
C LYS A 36 -16.65 -4.53 -10.01
N GLY A 37 -17.34 -3.52 -10.54
CA GLY A 37 -18.38 -2.80 -9.81
C GLY A 37 -17.88 -1.85 -8.72
N THR A 38 -16.55 -1.70 -8.55
CA THR A 38 -15.96 -0.76 -7.58
C THR A 38 -15.46 0.51 -8.26
N THR A 39 -15.48 1.61 -7.51
CA THR A 39 -14.98 2.91 -7.97
C THR A 39 -13.52 3.08 -7.55
N PHE A 40 -12.68 3.53 -8.48
CA PHE A 40 -11.31 3.90 -8.17
C PHE A 40 -11.26 5.23 -7.41
N SER A 41 -10.38 5.33 -6.41
CA SER A 41 -10.02 6.60 -5.81
C SER A 41 -8.57 6.60 -5.31
N ARG A 42 -7.94 7.77 -5.32
CA ARG A 42 -6.67 8.00 -4.62
C ARG A 42 -6.96 8.23 -3.15
N ARG A 43 -6.10 7.73 -2.26
CA ARG A 43 -6.17 8.06 -0.83
C ARG A 43 -5.33 9.30 -0.56
N SER A 44 -5.73 10.10 0.41
CA SER A 44 -4.91 11.23 0.84
C SER A 44 -3.67 10.74 1.57
N VAL A 45 -2.58 11.50 1.50
CA VAL A 45 -1.34 11.19 2.22
C VAL A 45 -1.58 11.12 3.73
N ALA A 46 -2.50 11.93 4.27
CA ALA A 46 -2.87 11.91 5.68
C ALA A 46 -3.48 10.56 6.10
N GLU A 47 -4.49 10.07 5.37
CA GLU A 47 -5.10 8.76 5.64
C GLU A 47 -4.07 7.62 5.57
N ILE A 48 -3.14 7.68 4.61
CA ILE A 48 -2.11 6.65 4.44
C ILE A 48 -1.13 6.67 5.63
N LYS A 49 -0.77 7.85 6.13
CA LYS A 49 0.10 8.00 7.30
C LYS A 49 -0.55 7.49 8.57
N GLU A 50 -1.84 7.76 8.77
CA GLU A 50 -2.61 7.22 9.90
C GLU A 50 -2.63 5.69 9.90
N ASP A 51 -2.80 5.08 8.72
CA ASP A 51 -2.70 3.63 8.56
C ASP A 51 -1.30 3.11 8.89
N ILE A 52 -0.25 3.78 8.41
CA ILE A 52 1.15 3.42 8.72
C ILE A 52 1.41 3.47 10.24
N ASP A 53 0.92 4.50 10.92
CA ASP A 53 1.05 4.61 12.38
C ASP A 53 0.31 3.49 13.12
N GLU A 54 -0.86 3.09 12.63
CA GLU A 54 -1.57 1.94 13.18
C GLU A 54 -0.84 0.62 12.90
N MET A 55 -0.23 0.47 11.72
CA MET A 55 0.58 -0.69 11.38
C MET A 55 1.80 -0.82 12.30
N VAL A 56 2.47 0.29 12.61
CA VAL A 56 3.57 0.37 13.61
C VAL A 56 3.09 -0.15 14.96
N ARG A 57 1.94 0.35 15.47
CA ARG A 57 1.34 -0.14 16.72
C ARG A 57 1.04 -1.64 16.68
N HIS A 58 0.50 -2.13 15.57
CA HIS A 58 0.15 -3.54 15.39
C HIS A 58 1.39 -4.46 15.35
N HIS A 59 2.53 -3.96 14.88
CA HIS A 59 3.77 -4.73 14.73
C HIS A 59 4.75 -4.54 15.91
N GLY A 60 4.26 -4.10 17.08
CA GLY A 60 5.04 -4.07 18.32
C GLY A 60 5.98 -2.87 18.44
N GLY A 61 5.59 -1.70 17.94
CA GLY A 61 6.39 -0.47 17.99
C GLY A 61 7.05 -0.20 16.64
N ASN A 62 8.38 -0.10 16.59
CA ASN A 62 9.11 0.27 15.35
C ASN A 62 9.08 -0.77 14.21
N GLY A 63 8.28 -1.84 14.35
CA GLY A 63 8.13 -2.88 13.34
C GLY A 63 9.44 -3.50 12.87
N SER A 64 10.43 -3.64 13.75
CA SER A 64 11.81 -4.08 13.41
C SER A 64 11.92 -5.38 12.61
N ARG A 65 10.89 -6.25 12.63
CA ARG A 65 10.80 -7.50 11.84
C ARG A 65 10.28 -7.29 10.42
N VAL A 66 9.63 -6.15 10.14
CA VAL A 66 9.13 -5.80 8.82
C VAL A 66 10.28 -5.31 7.96
N THR A 67 10.62 -6.08 6.94
CA THR A 67 11.71 -5.77 6.01
C THR A 67 11.23 -5.44 4.61
N THR A 68 9.98 -5.80 4.27
CA THR A 68 9.39 -5.52 2.96
C THR A 68 7.99 -4.92 3.10
N ALA A 69 7.61 -4.10 2.14
CA ALA A 69 6.27 -3.54 2.03
C ALA A 69 5.79 -3.62 0.58
N PHE A 70 4.48 -3.77 0.42
CA PHE A 70 3.83 -3.83 -0.87
C PHE A 70 2.73 -2.78 -0.94
N PHE A 71 2.82 -1.90 -1.93
CA PHE A 71 1.74 -0.97 -2.24
C PHE A 71 0.62 -1.73 -2.94
N GLN A 72 -0.48 -1.88 -2.21
CA GLN A 72 -1.63 -2.63 -2.65
C GLN A 72 -2.43 -1.88 -3.71
N ASP A 73 -3.35 -2.63 -4.29
CA ASP A 73 -4.22 -2.25 -5.39
C ASP A 73 -3.50 -2.14 -6.74
N ALA A 74 -4.24 -1.76 -7.78
CA ALA A 74 -3.83 -2.12 -9.14
C ALA A 74 -2.72 -1.24 -9.72
N ASP A 75 -2.64 0.02 -9.30
CA ASP A 75 -1.67 0.97 -9.81
C ASP A 75 -1.42 2.06 -8.76
N SER A 76 -0.25 2.02 -8.14
CA SER A 76 0.16 3.02 -7.14
C SER A 76 0.97 4.16 -7.76
N LEU A 77 1.51 4.00 -8.98
CA LEU A 77 2.31 5.02 -9.64
C LEU A 77 1.45 6.13 -10.28
N ILE A 78 0.12 5.99 -10.22
CA ILE A 78 -0.85 7.04 -10.55
C ILE A 78 -0.87 8.20 -9.54
N LEU A 79 -0.26 8.04 -8.37
CA LEU A 79 -0.12 9.12 -7.39
C LEU A 79 0.85 10.20 -7.89
N PRO A 80 0.62 11.49 -7.57
CA PRO A 80 1.61 12.54 -7.78
C PRO A 80 2.94 12.15 -7.13
N ILE A 81 4.04 12.48 -7.80
CA ILE A 81 5.38 12.05 -7.35
C ILE A 81 5.73 12.62 -5.98
N GLU A 82 5.26 13.82 -5.66
CA GLU A 82 5.45 14.48 -4.37
C GLU A 82 4.77 13.69 -3.25
N GLU A 83 3.51 13.27 -3.46
CA GLU A 83 2.75 12.46 -2.51
C GLU A 83 3.40 11.09 -2.32
N LEU A 84 3.81 10.45 -3.42
CA LEU A 84 4.49 9.16 -3.40
C LEU A 84 5.80 9.24 -2.60
N LEU A 85 6.62 10.27 -2.85
CA LEU A 85 7.86 10.50 -2.11
C LEU A 85 7.60 10.76 -0.62
N GLU A 86 6.53 11.47 -0.28
CA GLU A 86 6.15 11.72 1.10
C GLU A 86 5.77 10.42 1.83
N ILE A 87 4.95 9.58 1.19
CA ILE A 87 4.56 8.27 1.72
C ILE A 87 5.79 7.37 1.89
N LEU A 88 6.66 7.27 0.88
CA LEU A 88 7.86 6.43 0.93
C LEU A 88 8.83 6.86 2.05
N LYS A 89 9.06 8.17 2.20
CA LYS A 89 9.90 8.71 3.28
C LYS A 89 9.30 8.41 4.64
N TYR A 90 7.98 8.59 4.79
CA TYR A 90 7.29 8.33 6.03
C TYR A 90 7.34 6.84 6.39
N LEU A 91 7.07 5.95 5.43
CA LEU A 91 7.12 4.51 5.64
C LEU A 91 8.50 4.03 6.09
N ARG A 92 9.59 4.51 5.46
CA ARG A 92 10.96 4.18 5.88
C ARG A 92 11.34 4.75 7.25
N LYS A 93 10.81 5.92 7.60
CA LYS A 93 10.99 6.49 8.94
C LYS A 93 10.27 5.63 10.00
N SER A 94 9.06 5.18 9.70
CA SER A 94 8.23 4.38 10.60
C SER A 94 8.69 2.93 10.73
N PHE A 95 9.27 2.36 9.68
CA PHE A 95 9.84 1.01 9.62
C PHE A 95 11.32 1.06 9.21
N PRO A 96 12.26 1.29 10.15
CA PRO A 96 13.68 1.49 9.83
C PRO A 96 14.37 0.28 9.18
N SER A 97 13.85 -0.93 9.41
CA SER A 97 14.38 -2.19 8.82
C SER A 97 13.92 -2.43 7.38
N LEU A 98 13.11 -1.54 6.81
CA LEU A 98 12.50 -1.72 5.49
C LEU A 98 13.54 -1.60 4.37
N THR A 99 13.79 -2.69 3.65
CA THR A 99 14.80 -2.76 2.57
C THR A 99 14.19 -2.73 1.17
N ARG A 100 12.93 -3.17 1.03
CA ARG A 100 12.26 -3.28 -0.27
C ARG A 100 10.81 -2.81 -0.21
N ILE A 101 10.41 -2.06 -1.23
CA ILE A 101 9.03 -1.65 -1.48
C ILE A 101 8.68 -2.06 -2.91
N THR A 102 7.59 -2.81 -3.07
CA THR A 102 7.09 -3.28 -4.37
C THR A 102 5.68 -2.74 -4.62
N SER A 103 5.25 -2.74 -5.87
CA SER A 103 3.93 -2.26 -6.29
C SER A 103 3.52 -2.91 -7.59
N TYR A 104 2.22 -3.03 -7.82
CA TYR A 104 1.72 -3.12 -9.19
C TYR A 104 1.72 -1.73 -9.84
N ALA A 105 1.92 -1.72 -11.16
CA ALA A 105 1.88 -0.53 -11.98
C ALA A 105 1.37 -0.91 -13.37
N ARG A 106 0.66 0.01 -14.03
CA ARG A 106 0.14 -0.18 -15.38
C ARG A 106 0.39 1.05 -16.24
#